data_AF-A0A316G3Y3-F1
#
_entry.id   AF-A0A316G3Y3-F1
#
_cell.length_a   1.000
_cell.length_b   1.000
_cell.length_c   1.000
_cell.angle_alpha   90.00
_cell.angle_beta   90.00
_cell.angle_gamma   90.00
#
_symmetry.space_group_name_H-M   'P 1'
#
loop_
_entity.id
_entity.type
_entity.pdbx_description
1 polymer ?
#
loop_
_entity_poly.entity_id
_entity_poly.type
_entity_poly.pdbx_seq_one_letter_code
_entity_poly.pdbx_strand_id
1 'polypeptide(L)'
;MTWAEYDTAEKVWTISGKRMKAGADHRVPLSPAAVALLNDMERFEGTDLVFPAPRGGQLSDMALSATMRRINEAREGGYLDARSQRPAVPHGLRSTFRDWAAERGYPRDMAEIALAHTVGSEVERAYRRTDMLERRRAMMDAWAGFLSGEACGKVVRIGA
;
A
#
# COMPACT_ATOMS: atom_id res chain seq x y z
N MET A 1 8.36 5.34 -5.14
CA MET A 1 7.45 5.89 -6.16
C MET A 1 8.08 7.15 -6.72
N THR A 2 8.03 7.34 -8.03
CA THR A 2 8.33 8.62 -8.68
C THR A 2 7.08 9.23 -9.29
N TRP A 3 7.09 10.52 -9.65
CA TRP A 3 5.93 11.16 -10.28
C TRP A 3 5.64 10.58 -11.66
N ALA A 4 6.66 10.14 -12.40
CA ALA A 4 6.50 9.44 -13.67
C ALA A 4 5.79 8.08 -13.54
N GLU A 5 5.76 7.46 -12.35
CA GLU A 5 5.05 6.21 -12.11
C GLU A 5 3.56 6.41 -11.76
N TYR A 6 3.12 7.65 -11.55
CA TYR A 6 1.75 8.00 -11.17
C TYR A 6 0.94 8.46 -12.38
N ASP A 7 0.01 7.63 -12.82
CA ASP A 7 -1.00 8.01 -13.79
C ASP A 7 -2.19 8.68 -13.06
N THR A 8 -2.31 9.99 -13.22
CA THR A 8 -3.38 10.80 -12.63
C THR A 8 -4.74 10.55 -13.28
N ALA A 9 -4.78 10.23 -14.57
CA ALA A 9 -6.03 10.01 -15.31
C ALA A 9 -6.63 8.64 -14.94
N GLU A 10 -5.81 7.59 -15.00
CA GLU A 10 -6.23 6.22 -14.70
C GLU A 10 -6.26 5.92 -13.19
N LYS A 11 -5.67 6.81 -12.37
CA LYS A 11 -5.51 6.67 -10.92
C LYS A 11 -4.77 5.37 -10.59
N VAL A 12 -3.63 5.16 -11.25
CA VAL A 12 -2.82 3.95 -11.13
C VAL A 12 -1.37 4.33 -10.86
N TRP A 13 -0.76 3.68 -9.87
CA TRP A 13 0.69 3.69 -9.70
C TRP A 13 1.27 2.46 -10.41
N THR A 14 2.12 2.67 -11.42
CA THR A 14 2.76 1.59 -12.18
C THR A 14 4.25 1.53 -11.89
N ILE A 15 4.70 0.44 -11.27
CA ILE A 15 6.12 0.15 -11.05
C ILE A 15 6.61 -0.72 -12.21
N SER A 16 7.64 -0.26 -12.92
CA SER A 16 8.21 -1.03 -14.03
C SER A 16 8.80 -2.36 -13.55
N GLY A 17 8.63 -3.41 -14.35
CA GLY A 17 9.21 -4.73 -14.16
C GLY A 17 10.73 -4.72 -13.97
N LYS A 18 11.42 -3.72 -14.52
CA LYS A 18 12.87 -3.49 -14.31
C LYS A 18 13.22 -3.25 -12.84
N ARG A 19 12.27 -2.74 -12.04
CA ARG A 19 12.39 -2.50 -10.59
C ARG A 19 11.73 -3.58 -9.75
N MET A 20 11.08 -4.55 -10.38
CA MET A 20 10.34 -5.62 -9.70
C MET A 20 11.14 -6.92 -9.71
N LYS A 21 11.13 -7.64 -8.59
CA LYS A 21 11.80 -8.94 -8.47
C LYS A 21 11.29 -9.97 -9.48
N ALA A 22 10.01 -9.90 -9.82
CA ALA A 22 9.35 -10.81 -10.76
C ALA A 22 9.52 -10.40 -12.23
N GLY A 23 10.16 -9.26 -12.54
CA GLY A 23 10.40 -8.79 -13.90
C GLY A 23 9.17 -8.26 -14.66
N ALA A 24 7.96 -8.36 -14.09
CA ALA A 24 6.72 -7.86 -14.67
C ALA A 24 6.31 -6.51 -14.06
N ASP A 25 5.70 -5.65 -14.87
CA ASP A 25 5.12 -4.39 -14.40
C ASP A 25 4.07 -4.65 -13.32
N HIS A 26 4.12 -3.87 -12.26
CA HIS A 26 3.18 -3.95 -11.16
C HIS A 26 2.34 -2.68 -11.09
N ARG A 27 1.06 -2.82 -11.45
CA ARG A 27 0.07 -1.74 -11.38
C ARG A 27 -0.68 -1.81 -10.05
N VAL A 28 -0.80 -0.68 -9.36
CA VAL A 28 -1.54 -0.54 -8.11
C VAL A 28 -2.66 0.48 -8.36
N PRO A 29 -3.94 0.07 -8.36
CA PRO A 29 -5.04 1.03 -8.43
C PRO A 29 -5.09 1.83 -7.13
N LEU A 30 -5.19 3.15 -7.25
CA LEU A 30 -5.18 4.08 -6.13
C LEU A 30 -6.61 4.45 -5.75
N SER A 31 -6.92 4.39 -4.45
CA SER A 31 -8.21 4.83 -3.94
C SER A 31 -8.36 6.35 -4.03
N PRO A 32 -9.59 6.90 -3.98
CA PRO A 32 -9.81 8.34 -3.96
C PRO A 32 -9.00 9.07 -2.88
N ALA A 33 -8.89 8.48 -1.68
CA ALA A 33 -8.09 9.04 -0.59
C ALA A 33 -6.59 9.08 -0.89
N ALA A 34 -6.05 8.03 -1.54
CA ALA A 34 -4.64 8.01 -1.95
C ALA A 34 -4.36 9.03 -3.06
N VAL A 35 -5.28 9.17 -4.02
CA VAL A 35 -5.21 10.18 -5.10
C VAL A 35 -5.25 11.59 -4.52
N ALA A 36 -6.15 11.87 -3.59
CA ALA A 36 -6.23 13.17 -2.91
C ALA A 36 -4.91 13.50 -2.21
N LEU A 37 -4.36 12.55 -1.43
CA LEU A 37 -3.08 12.72 -0.77
C LEU A 37 -1.96 13.03 -1.77
N LEU A 38 -1.86 12.28 -2.87
CA LEU A 38 -0.81 12.50 -3.88
C LEU A 38 -0.95 13.83 -4.62
N ASN A 39 -2.17 14.32 -4.82
CA ASN A 39 -2.42 15.59 -5.49
C ASN A 39 -2.12 16.79 -4.58
N ASP A 40 -2.28 16.63 -3.27
CA ASP A 40 -1.96 17.65 -2.26
C ASP A 40 -0.47 17.71 -1.90
N MET A 41 0.33 16.73 -2.36
CA MET A 41 1.76 16.68 -2.08
C MET A 41 2.55 17.72 -2.88
N GLU A 42 3.44 18.44 -2.18
CA GLU A 42 4.38 19.38 -2.78
C GLU A 42 5.40 18.64 -3.67
N ARG A 43 5.70 19.23 -4.84
CA ARG A 43 6.76 18.75 -5.73
C ARG A 43 8.05 19.49 -5.44
N PHE A 44 9.05 18.75 -4.99
CA PHE A 44 10.37 19.30 -4.70
C PHE A 44 11.21 19.45 -5.97
N GLU A 45 11.82 20.61 -6.16
CA GLU A 45 12.76 20.82 -7.27
C GLU A 45 13.98 19.89 -7.17
N GLY A 46 14.48 19.43 -8.32
CA GLY A 46 15.69 18.58 -8.39
C GLY A 46 15.48 17.11 -8.02
N THR A 47 14.25 16.64 -7.82
CA THR A 47 13.94 15.22 -7.57
C THR A 47 12.62 14.79 -8.22
N ASP A 48 12.58 13.58 -8.79
CA ASP A 48 11.35 12.96 -9.31
C ASP A 48 10.66 12.07 -8.25
N LEU A 49 11.23 11.97 -7.05
CA LEU A 49 10.66 11.16 -5.97
C LEU A 49 9.43 11.84 -5.37
N VAL A 50 8.36 11.07 -5.18
CA VAL A 50 7.17 11.52 -4.45
C VAL A 50 7.48 11.70 -2.96
N PHE A 51 8.28 10.81 -2.39
CA PHE A 51 8.68 10.83 -0.98
C PHE A 51 10.21 10.95 -0.84
N PRO A 52 10.80 12.13 -1.09
CA PRO A 52 12.23 12.32 -0.93
C PRO A 52 12.63 12.39 0.56
N ALA A 53 13.85 11.97 0.88
CA ALA A 53 14.43 12.22 2.19
C ALA A 53 14.87 13.70 2.31
N PRO A 54 14.90 14.30 3.52
CA PRO A 54 15.29 15.71 3.70
C PRO A 54 16.69 16.07 3.19
N ARG A 55 17.59 15.08 3.10
CA ARG A 55 18.97 15.24 2.59
C ARG A 55 19.12 14.79 1.14
N GLY A 56 18.01 14.63 0.41
CA GLY A 56 17.98 14.07 -0.93
C GLY A 56 17.95 12.54 -0.95
N GLY A 57 17.58 11.97 -2.10
CA GLY A 57 17.43 10.53 -2.29
C GLY A 57 16.15 9.95 -1.69
N GLN A 58 16.07 8.62 -1.68
CA GLN A 58 14.89 7.89 -1.21
C GLN A 58 14.79 7.90 0.32
N LEU A 59 13.56 8.01 0.83
CA LEU A 59 13.28 7.78 2.24
C LEU A 59 13.70 6.36 2.65
N SER A 60 14.41 6.23 3.77
CA SER A 60 14.89 4.93 4.25
C SER A 60 13.85 4.16 5.05
N ASP A 61 13.96 2.83 5.07
CA ASP A 61 13.12 1.96 5.90
C ASP A 61 13.20 2.30 7.39
N MET A 62 14.38 2.76 7.84
CA MET A 62 14.59 3.21 9.21
C MET A 62 13.84 4.49 9.52
N ALA A 63 13.69 5.41 8.57
CA ALA A 63 12.88 6.61 8.75
C ALA A 63 11.41 6.25 8.96
N LEU A 64 10.85 5.36 8.13
CA LEU A 64 9.48 4.85 8.29
C LEU A 64 9.28 4.13 9.63
N SER A 65 10.22 3.26 10.00
CA SER A 65 10.17 2.53 11.27
C SER A 65 10.23 3.47 12.48
N ALA A 66 11.08 4.49 12.44
CA ALA A 66 11.17 5.50 13.49
C ALA A 66 9.89 6.34 13.59
N THR A 67 9.28 6.71 12.46
CA THR A 67 7.99 7.43 12.44
C THR A 67 6.87 6.59 13.07
N MET A 68 6.73 5.32 12.69
CA MET A 68 5.72 4.45 13.30
C MET A 68 5.94 4.23 14.80
N ARG A 69 7.20 4.12 15.23
CA ARG A 69 7.52 4.04 16.66
C ARG A 69 7.04 5.28 17.43
N ARG A 70 7.32 6.48 16.92
CA ARG A 70 6.85 7.74 17.54
C ARG A 70 5.32 7.82 17.60
N ILE A 71 4.63 7.41 16.53
CA ILE A 71 3.16 7.34 16.49
C ILE A 71 2.63 6.37 17.55
N ASN A 72 3.29 5.23 17.73
CA ASN A 72 2.93 4.26 18.76
C ASN A 72 3.16 4.79 20.18
N GLU A 73 4.29 5.45 20.44
CA GLU A 73 4.63 6.04 21.73
C GLU A 73 3.71 7.22 22.11
N ALA A 74 3.22 7.98 21.13
CA ALA A 74 2.32 9.11 21.35
C ALA A 74 0.88 8.73 21.71
N ARG A 75 0.50 7.46 21.53
CA ARG A 75 -0.86 6.97 21.79
C ARG A 75 -0.92 6.23 23.12
N GLU A 76 -1.87 6.60 23.98
CA GLU A 76 -2.20 5.80 25.17
C GLU A 76 -2.65 4.38 24.76
N GLY A 77 -1.96 3.37 25.29
CA GLY A 77 -2.16 1.96 24.92
C GLY A 77 -1.48 1.51 23.61
N GLY A 78 -0.92 2.44 22.83
CA GLY A 78 -0.19 2.14 21.60
C GLY A 78 -1.01 1.50 20.47
N TYR A 79 -0.32 1.16 19.38
CA TYR A 79 -0.80 0.32 18.29
C TYR A 79 -0.15 -1.05 18.42
N LEU A 80 -0.69 -1.89 19.30
CA LEU A 80 -0.16 -3.21 19.57
C LEU A 80 -0.94 -4.28 18.79
N ASP A 81 -0.21 -5.24 18.23
CA ASP A 81 -0.81 -6.45 17.69
C ASP A 81 -1.54 -7.22 18.79
N ALA A 82 -2.80 -7.58 18.55
CA ALA A 82 -3.67 -8.15 19.58
C ALA A 82 -3.15 -9.49 20.15
N ARG A 83 -2.36 -10.25 19.38
CA ARG A 83 -1.85 -11.57 19.79
C ARG A 83 -0.47 -11.49 20.42
N SER A 84 0.46 -10.83 19.76
CA SER A 84 1.87 -10.76 20.15
C SER A 84 2.18 -9.60 21.09
N GLN A 85 1.26 -8.64 21.23
CA GLN A 85 1.43 -7.40 21.98
C GLN A 85 2.66 -6.58 21.54
N ARG A 86 3.14 -6.81 20.30
CA ARG A 86 4.24 -6.07 19.71
C ARG A 86 3.72 -4.81 19.02
N PRO A 87 4.48 -3.70 19.06
CA PRO A 87 4.13 -2.50 18.30
C PRO A 87 4.00 -2.77 16.80
N ALA A 88 3.07 -2.08 16.15
CA ALA A 88 2.93 -2.08 14.71
C ALA A 88 4.21 -1.58 14.02
N VAL A 89 4.57 -2.23 12.91
CA VAL A 89 5.76 -1.92 12.09
C VAL A 89 5.38 -1.82 10.62
N PRO A 90 6.21 -1.19 9.76
CA PRO A 90 5.82 -0.94 8.36
C PRO A 90 5.43 -2.21 7.59
N HIS A 91 6.18 -3.31 7.76
CA HIS A 91 5.85 -4.58 7.11
C HIS A 91 4.53 -5.17 7.60
N GLY A 92 4.15 -4.93 8.86
CA GLY A 92 2.90 -5.42 9.46
C GLY A 92 1.66 -4.88 8.75
N LEU A 93 1.72 -3.68 8.16
CA LEU A 93 0.61 -3.09 7.40
C LEU A 93 0.19 -3.96 6.20
N ARG A 94 1.16 -4.64 5.57
CA ARG A 94 0.88 -5.56 4.45
C ARG A 94 0.19 -6.82 4.92
N SER A 95 0.59 -7.35 6.07
CA SER A 95 -0.10 -8.48 6.70
C SER A 95 -1.53 -8.11 7.08
N THR A 96 -1.74 -6.91 7.67
CA THR A 96 -3.09 -6.42 8.00
C THR A 96 -4.00 -6.33 6.78
N PHE A 97 -3.50 -5.81 5.65
CA PHE A 97 -4.27 -5.80 4.40
C PHE A 97 -4.61 -7.22 3.94
N ARG A 98 -3.66 -8.16 4.04
CA ARG A 98 -3.87 -9.53 3.60
C ARG A 98 -4.94 -10.24 4.43
N ASP A 99 -4.88 -10.08 5.74
CA ASP A 99 -5.83 -10.64 6.69
C ASP A 99 -7.22 -10.04 6.48
N TRP A 100 -7.31 -8.71 6.38
CA TRP A 100 -8.57 -8.02 6.07
C TRP A 100 -9.20 -8.52 4.77
N ALA A 101 -8.39 -8.69 3.71
CA ALA A 101 -8.89 -9.17 2.43
C ALA A 101 -9.43 -10.61 2.53
N ALA A 102 -8.78 -11.47 3.32
CA ALA A 102 -9.23 -12.83 3.57
C ALA A 102 -10.54 -12.84 4.38
N GLU A 103 -10.63 -12.05 5.45
CA GLU A 103 -11.83 -11.93 6.30
C GLU A 103 -13.04 -11.38 5.54
N ARG A 104 -12.81 -10.51 4.55
CA ARG A 104 -13.86 -9.97 3.66
C ARG A 104 -14.21 -10.88 2.49
N GLY A 105 -13.57 -12.05 2.37
CA GLY A 105 -13.85 -13.04 1.32
C GLY A 105 -13.33 -12.67 -0.06
N TYR A 106 -12.37 -11.74 -0.18
CA TYR A 106 -11.74 -11.46 -1.46
C TYR A 106 -10.91 -12.67 -1.93
N PRO A 107 -10.85 -12.94 -3.26
CA PRO A 107 -10.03 -14.02 -3.79
C PRO A 107 -8.56 -13.86 -3.36
N ARG A 108 -7.96 -14.94 -2.84
CA ARG A 108 -6.56 -14.97 -2.40
C ARG A 108 -5.63 -14.33 -3.44
N ASP A 109 -5.70 -14.82 -4.66
CA ASP A 109 -4.88 -14.39 -5.78
C ASP A 109 -4.96 -12.87 -6.03
N MET A 110 -6.12 -12.27 -5.83
CA MET A 110 -6.32 -10.83 -6.02
C MET A 110 -5.57 -10.03 -4.95
N ALA A 111 -5.63 -10.46 -3.69
CA ALA A 111 -4.90 -9.84 -2.59
C ALA A 111 -3.38 -10.04 -2.72
N GLU A 112 -2.95 -11.25 -3.11
CA GLU A 112 -1.53 -11.53 -3.35
C GLU A 112 -0.97 -10.70 -4.53
N ILE A 113 -1.73 -10.55 -5.63
CA ILE A 113 -1.36 -9.66 -6.73
C ILE A 113 -1.26 -8.20 -6.27
N ALA A 114 -2.20 -7.71 -5.45
CA ALA A 114 -2.12 -6.36 -4.89
C ALA A 114 -0.86 -6.15 -4.03
N LEU A 115 -0.33 -7.22 -3.44
CA LEU A 115 0.94 -7.23 -2.71
C LEU A 115 2.16 -7.47 -3.62
N ALA A 116 2.02 -7.53 -4.93
CA ALA A 116 3.09 -7.90 -5.86
C ALA A 116 3.73 -9.28 -5.55
N HIS A 117 3.00 -10.16 -4.87
CA HIS A 117 3.44 -11.53 -4.65
C HIS A 117 3.24 -12.35 -5.92
N THR A 118 4.16 -13.26 -6.17
CA THR A 118 4.04 -14.22 -7.25
C THR A 118 2.96 -15.24 -6.92
N VAL A 119 1.94 -15.34 -7.76
CA VAL A 119 0.81 -16.28 -7.59
C VAL A 119 0.84 -17.34 -8.67
N GLY A 120 0.62 -18.59 -8.28
CA GLY A 120 0.55 -19.73 -9.19
C GLY A 120 1.91 -20.19 -9.73
N SER A 121 1.88 -21.35 -10.37
CA SER A 121 3.02 -21.92 -11.11
C SER A 121 3.40 -21.04 -12.31
N GLU A 122 4.59 -21.26 -12.86
CA GLU A 122 5.03 -20.56 -14.08
C GLU A 122 4.05 -20.74 -15.25
N VAL A 123 3.48 -21.95 -15.38
CA VAL A 123 2.47 -22.27 -16.40
C VAL A 123 1.19 -21.46 -16.15
N GLU A 124 0.65 -21.47 -14.94
CA GLU A 124 -0.56 -20.69 -14.60
C GLU A 124 -0.38 -19.19 -14.84
N ARG A 125 0.82 -18.65 -14.57
CA ARG A 125 1.16 -17.24 -14.85
C ARG A 125 1.21 -16.95 -16.34
N ALA A 126 1.74 -17.85 -17.16
CA ALA A 126 1.76 -17.69 -18.61
C ALA A 126 0.34 -17.62 -19.21
N TYR A 127 -0.63 -18.32 -18.60
CA TYR A 127 -2.04 -18.26 -19.02
C TYR A 127 -2.83 -17.10 -18.39
N ARG A 128 -2.34 -16.51 -17.29
CA ARG A 128 -2.99 -15.38 -16.62
C ARG A 128 -2.78 -14.09 -17.41
N ARG A 129 -3.73 -13.80 -18.30
CA ARG A 129 -3.68 -12.63 -19.21
C ARG A 129 -3.96 -11.28 -18.56
N THR A 130 -4.37 -11.23 -17.29
CA THR A 130 -4.73 -9.97 -16.62
C THR A 130 -4.24 -9.93 -15.17
N ASP A 131 -3.95 -8.73 -14.68
CA ASP A 131 -3.61 -8.44 -13.28
C ASP A 131 -4.86 -8.09 -12.44
N MET A 132 -6.06 -8.33 -12.98
CA MET A 132 -7.35 -8.04 -12.35
C MET A 132 -7.51 -6.57 -11.90
N LEU A 133 -6.92 -5.61 -12.61
CA LEU A 133 -6.84 -4.19 -12.19
C LEU A 133 -8.18 -3.61 -11.68
N GLU A 134 -9.26 -3.73 -12.44
CA GLU A 134 -10.56 -3.16 -12.05
C GLU A 134 -11.21 -3.86 -10.86
N ARG A 135 -11.02 -5.18 -10.73
CA ARG A 135 -11.48 -5.90 -9.52
C ARG A 135 -10.65 -5.51 -8.30
N ARG A 136 -9.35 -5.30 -8.48
CA ARG A 136 -8.47 -4.77 -7.43
C ARG A 136 -8.83 -3.34 -7.06
N ARG A 137 -9.26 -2.50 -8.01
CA ARG A 137 -9.72 -1.13 -7.73
C ARG A 137 -10.86 -1.13 -6.72
N ALA A 138 -11.91 -1.93 -6.96
CA ALA A 138 -13.01 -2.08 -6.01
C ALA A 138 -12.55 -2.57 -4.62
N MET A 139 -11.59 -3.52 -4.59
CA MET A 139 -11.01 -3.99 -3.32
C MET A 139 -10.20 -2.90 -2.60
N MET A 140 -9.41 -2.11 -3.32
CA MET A 140 -8.62 -1.00 -2.76
C MET A 140 -9.51 0.14 -2.26
N ASP A 141 -10.64 0.40 -2.92
CA ASP A 141 -11.65 1.36 -2.47
C ASP A 141 -12.33 0.86 -1.18
N ALA A 142 -12.73 -0.41 -1.14
CA ALA A 142 -13.29 -1.00 0.08
C ALA A 142 -12.28 -1.03 1.25
N TRP A 143 -10.99 -1.23 0.95
CA TRP A 143 -9.92 -1.15 1.94
C TRP A 143 -9.78 0.27 2.48
N ALA A 144 -9.78 1.27 1.61
CA ALA A 144 -9.75 2.68 2.02
C ALA A 144 -10.97 3.05 2.87
N GLY A 145 -12.17 2.61 2.49
CA GLY A 145 -13.40 2.81 3.28
C GLY A 145 -13.37 2.11 4.65
N PHE A 146 -12.69 0.95 4.75
CA PHE A 146 -12.41 0.35 6.05
C PHE A 146 -11.48 1.23 6.88
N LEU A 147 -10.36 1.70 6.32
CA LEU A 147 -9.38 2.54 7.02
C LEU A 147 -9.93 3.92 7.46
N SER A 148 -10.91 4.49 6.74
CA SER A 148 -11.57 5.75 7.11
C SER A 148 -12.61 5.61 8.23
N GLY A 149 -13.03 4.37 8.51
CA GLY A 149 -14.14 4.05 9.42
C GLY A 149 -15.52 4.16 8.76
N GLU A 150 -15.60 4.28 7.43
CA GLU A 150 -16.85 4.30 6.67
C GLU A 150 -17.45 2.90 6.53
N ALA A 151 -16.62 1.85 6.55
CA ALA A 151 -17.08 0.48 6.63
C ALA A 151 -17.10 0.00 8.09
N CYS A 152 -18.17 -0.71 8.48
CA CYS A 152 -18.35 -1.26 9.83
C CYS A 152 -17.12 -2.08 10.26
N GLY A 153 -16.41 -1.60 11.29
CA GLY A 153 -15.18 -2.17 11.85
C GLY A 153 -14.54 -1.24 12.90
N LYS A 154 -13.84 -1.79 13.90
CA LYS A 154 -13.04 -1.01 14.86
C LYS A 154 -11.76 -0.53 14.19
N VAL A 155 -11.78 0.66 13.59
CA VAL A 155 -10.64 1.24 12.91
C VAL A 155 -10.13 2.44 13.70
N VAL A 156 -8.82 2.49 13.93
CA VAL A 156 -8.20 3.61 14.66
C VAL A 156 -7.57 4.57 13.65
N ARG A 157 -7.95 5.85 13.73
CA ARG A 157 -7.35 6.93 12.94
C ARG A 157 -5.99 7.34 13.51
N ILE A 158 -5.02 7.58 12.62
CA ILE A 158 -3.69 8.10 12.97
C ILE A 158 -3.68 9.61 12.67
N GLY A 159 -3.41 10.44 13.69
CA GLY A 159 -3.10 11.87 13.53
C GLY A 159 -4.29 12.83 13.49
N ALA A 160 -5.12 12.85 14.54
CA ALA A 160 -6.02 13.97 14.81
C ALA A 160 -5.29 15.09 15.56
#